data_AF-A0A7J6U544-F1
#
_entry.id   AF-A0A7J6U544-F1
#
_cell.length_a   1.000
_cell.length_b   1.000
_cell.length_c   1.000
_cell.angle_alpha   90.00
_cell.angle_beta   90.00
_cell.angle_gamma   90.00
#
_symmetry.space_group_name_H-M   'P 1'
#
loop_
_entity.id
_entity.type
_entity.pdbx_description
1 polymer ?
#
loop_
_entity_poly.entity_id
_entity_poly.type
_entity_poly.pdbx_seq_one_letter_code
_entity_poly.pdbx_strand_id
1 'polypeptide(L)'
;MDISKANFICLDVANGYAEAFVEVVKTLRKDYPDKVIMAGNVVTGEMCEELLLSGADIVKVGIGPGSVCTTRKMTGVGYPQLSAVIECADAAHGIGGMIISDGGCTCSGDVCKAFGGGADFVMLGGMLAGHDESGGQLVHDLKSEKWYKEFYGMSSDTAMNKYAGGVANYRASEGKSVKVPYRGPVGHTIQDVLGGLRSCCTYVGARALKELSKRTTFVRVTQQLNPVFDHAPAAPQAPKAPPQPTVAAAKEARETESDGPPSPKRSRADSSGSPRHGHRHDSTSPRHRH
;
A
#
# COMPACT_ATOMS: atom_id res chain seq x y z
N MET A 1 5.28 3.99 22.41
CA MET A 1 6.01 4.52 21.24
C MET A 1 6.29 5.98 21.55
N ASP A 2 7.53 6.45 21.42
CA ASP A 2 7.89 7.83 21.75
C ASP A 2 7.56 8.75 20.56
N ILE A 3 6.42 9.44 20.65
CA ILE A 3 5.90 10.33 19.58
C ILE A 3 6.87 11.48 19.28
N SER A 4 7.69 11.88 20.25
CA SER A 4 8.65 13.00 20.08
C SER A 4 9.69 12.75 18.98
N LYS A 5 9.95 11.48 18.66
CA LYS A 5 10.91 11.07 17.61
C LYS A 5 10.29 10.94 16.22
N ALA A 6 8.97 11.04 16.09
CA ALA A 6 8.29 11.01 14.80
C ALA A 6 8.27 12.40 14.15
N ASN A 7 8.48 12.46 12.84
CA ASN A 7 8.36 13.71 12.05
C ASN A 7 6.93 13.94 11.54
N PHE A 8 6.16 12.85 11.39
CA PHE A 8 4.81 12.84 10.85
C PHE A 8 3.91 12.05 11.81
N ILE A 9 2.75 12.58 12.14
CA ILE A 9 1.76 11.93 12.99
C ILE A 9 0.47 11.78 12.19
N CYS A 10 -0.11 10.58 12.17
CA CYS A 10 -1.39 10.30 11.52
C CYS A 10 -2.43 9.94 12.57
N LEU A 11 -3.40 10.82 12.78
CA LEU A 11 -4.61 10.56 13.57
C LEU A 11 -5.66 9.94 12.66
N ASP A 12 -5.94 8.66 12.87
CA ASP A 12 -6.81 7.85 12.01
C ASP A 12 -8.05 7.36 12.76
N VAL A 13 -9.22 7.82 12.32
CA VAL A 13 -10.54 7.47 12.86
C VAL A 13 -11.54 7.28 11.71
N ALA A 14 -12.58 6.48 11.93
CA ALA A 14 -13.62 6.27 10.92
C ALA A 14 -14.42 7.55 10.60
N ASN A 15 -14.64 8.42 11.58
CA ASN A 15 -15.33 9.70 11.45
C ASN A 15 -14.49 10.82 12.08
N GLY A 16 -13.77 11.57 11.24
CA GLY A 16 -12.93 12.70 11.66
C GLY A 16 -13.72 13.95 12.08
N TYR A 17 -15.04 14.00 11.84
CA TYR A 17 -15.86 15.15 12.20
C TYR A 17 -16.52 15.03 13.60
N ALA A 18 -16.11 14.04 14.38
CA ALA A 18 -16.54 13.95 15.77
C ALA A 18 -15.85 15.03 16.62
N GLU A 19 -16.62 15.80 17.40
CA GLU A 19 -16.10 16.88 18.26
C GLU A 19 -14.93 16.42 19.15
N ALA A 20 -15.07 15.25 19.79
CA ALA A 20 -14.00 14.69 20.62
C ALA A 20 -12.70 14.43 19.84
N PHE A 21 -12.79 14.08 18.55
CA PHE A 21 -11.61 13.90 17.70
C PHE A 21 -10.97 15.23 17.31
N VAL A 22 -11.81 16.23 16.99
CA VAL A 22 -11.36 17.60 16.69
C VAL A 22 -10.57 18.18 17.87
N GLU A 23 -11.04 17.99 19.10
CA GLU A 23 -10.32 18.43 20.31
C GLU A 23 -8.98 17.70 20.50
N VAL A 24 -8.88 16.44 20.10
CA VAL A 24 -7.60 15.71 20.08
C VAL A 24 -6.64 16.31 19.06
N VAL A 25 -7.11 16.71 17.87
CA VAL A 25 -6.28 17.38 16.86
C VAL A 25 -5.72 18.70 17.40
N LYS A 26 -6.56 19.53 18.04
CA LYS A 26 -6.14 20.80 18.66
C LYS A 26 -5.10 20.59 19.76
N THR A 27 -5.34 19.61 20.63
CA THR A 27 -4.40 19.25 21.70
C THR A 27 -3.07 18.79 21.11
N LEU A 28 -3.09 17.92 20.10
CA LEU A 28 -1.88 17.41 19.46
C LEU A 28 -1.08 18.54 18.79
N ARG A 29 -1.73 19.47 18.09
CA ARG A 29 -1.07 20.64 17.50
C ARG A 29 -0.42 21.52 18.57
N LYS A 30 -1.08 21.73 19.71
CA LYS A 30 -0.51 22.50 20.82
C LYS A 30 0.74 21.84 21.40
N ASP A 31 0.71 20.53 21.57
CA ASP A 31 1.82 19.77 22.16
C ASP A 31 2.99 19.58 21.19
N TYR A 32 2.70 19.55 19.89
CA TYR A 32 3.67 19.26 18.82
C TYR A 32 3.59 20.27 17.67
N PRO A 33 3.91 21.56 17.91
CA PRO A 33 3.72 22.63 16.93
C PRO A 33 4.61 22.49 15.68
N ASP A 34 5.74 21.79 15.77
CA ASP A 34 6.73 21.59 14.72
C ASP A 34 6.49 20.32 13.88
N LYS A 35 5.55 19.46 14.27
CA LYS A 35 5.28 18.19 13.59
C LYS A 35 4.26 18.37 12.47
N VAL A 36 4.39 17.52 11.45
CA VAL A 36 3.37 17.40 10.42
C VAL A 36 2.26 16.48 10.93
N ILE A 37 1.04 17.01 10.99
CA ILE A 37 -0.14 16.32 11.49
C ILE A 37 -1.06 15.99 10.32
N MET A 38 -1.29 14.71 10.09
CA MET A 38 -2.34 14.20 9.23
C MET A 38 -3.54 13.76 10.08
N ALA A 39 -4.76 14.13 9.70
CA ALA A 39 -5.96 13.76 10.42
C ALA A 39 -7.11 13.38 9.49
N GLY A 40 -7.89 12.36 9.85
CA GLY A 40 -9.09 11.97 9.12
C GLY A 40 -9.70 10.66 9.65
N ASN A 41 -10.75 10.11 9.02
CA ASN A 41 -11.21 10.44 7.67
C ASN A 41 -12.43 11.35 7.61
N VAL A 42 -12.47 12.18 6.57
CA VAL A 42 -13.61 13.05 6.23
C VAL A 42 -13.94 12.94 4.74
N VAL A 43 -15.07 13.50 4.32
CA VAL A 43 -15.55 13.41 2.92
C VAL A 43 -16.24 14.66 2.37
N THR A 44 -16.38 15.73 3.15
CA THR A 44 -16.96 17.01 2.68
C THR A 44 -15.98 18.17 2.91
N GLY A 45 -16.20 19.28 2.22
CA GLY A 45 -15.37 20.48 2.34
C GLY A 45 -15.33 21.04 3.76
N GLU A 46 -16.48 21.15 4.43
CA GLU A 46 -16.59 21.73 5.77
C GLU A 46 -15.87 20.87 6.82
N MET A 47 -15.98 19.55 6.71
CA MET A 47 -15.26 18.62 7.59
C MET A 47 -13.74 18.70 7.38
N CYS A 48 -13.31 18.96 6.14
CA CYS A 48 -11.91 19.14 5.80
C CYS A 48 -11.37 20.46 6.39
N GLU A 49 -12.10 21.56 6.23
CA GLU A 49 -11.75 22.86 6.81
C GLU A 49 -11.66 22.77 8.34
N GLU A 50 -12.62 22.13 9.00
CA GLU A 50 -12.61 22.00 10.46
C GLU A 50 -11.32 21.33 10.98
N LEU A 51 -10.86 20.26 10.32
CA LEU A 51 -9.62 19.59 10.71
C LEU A 51 -8.38 20.44 10.48
N LEU A 52 -8.33 21.18 9.36
CA LEU A 52 -7.23 22.09 9.06
C LEU A 52 -7.18 23.26 10.04
N LEU A 53 -8.32 23.91 10.30
CA LEU A 53 -8.45 25.00 11.27
C LEU A 53 -8.13 24.54 12.70
N SER A 54 -8.37 23.28 13.00
CA SER A 54 -8.03 22.65 14.28
C SER A 54 -6.56 22.26 14.42
N GLY A 55 -5.77 22.36 13.34
CA GLY A 55 -4.32 22.21 13.37
C GLY A 55 -3.75 21.04 12.59
N ALA A 56 -4.53 20.32 11.78
CA ALA A 56 -3.99 19.38 10.81
C ALA A 56 -3.30 20.11 9.65
N ASP A 57 -2.21 19.55 9.13
CA ASP A 57 -1.55 20.01 7.90
C ASP A 57 -2.09 19.26 6.66
N ILE A 58 -2.47 17.99 6.86
CA ILE A 58 -2.93 17.10 5.79
C ILE A 58 -4.24 16.42 6.22
N VAL A 59 -5.29 16.55 5.43
CA VAL A 59 -6.56 15.86 5.71
C VAL A 59 -6.65 14.55 4.94
N LYS A 60 -6.98 13.46 5.65
CA LYS A 60 -7.21 12.14 5.05
C LYS A 60 -8.65 12.02 4.58
N VAL A 61 -8.85 11.86 3.27
CA VAL A 61 -10.17 11.93 2.62
C VAL A 61 -10.60 10.55 2.15
N GLY A 62 -11.75 10.08 2.66
CA GLY A 62 -12.40 8.87 2.18
C GLY A 62 -13.13 8.08 3.26
N ILE A 63 -14.45 7.93 3.11
CA ILE A 63 -15.28 7.07 3.95
C ILE A 63 -15.99 6.02 3.08
N GLY A 64 -15.67 4.76 3.38
CA GLY A 64 -16.19 3.60 2.67
C GLY A 64 -15.55 3.19 1.31
N PRO A 65 -14.53 3.84 0.73
CA PRO A 65 -14.03 3.43 -0.60
C PRO A 65 -13.04 2.24 -0.54
N GLY A 66 -12.53 1.89 0.64
CA GLY A 66 -11.50 0.88 0.81
C GLY A 66 -11.92 -0.52 0.32
N SER A 67 -11.01 -1.27 -0.30
CA SER A 67 -11.28 -2.59 -0.90
C SER A 67 -11.78 -3.66 0.09
N VAL A 68 -11.51 -3.47 1.37
CA VAL A 68 -11.91 -4.34 2.48
C VAL A 68 -12.84 -3.64 3.48
N CYS A 69 -13.34 -2.47 3.13
CA CYS A 69 -14.30 -1.72 3.92
C CYS A 69 -15.73 -2.19 3.60
N THR A 70 -16.57 -2.29 4.63
CA THR A 70 -17.99 -2.59 4.50
C THR A 70 -18.87 -1.49 5.05
N THR A 71 -18.32 -0.35 5.52
CA THR A 71 -19.06 0.80 6.07
C THR A 71 -20.30 1.17 5.25
N ARG A 72 -20.16 1.43 3.94
CA ARG A 72 -21.32 1.77 3.08
C ARG A 72 -22.41 0.71 3.09
N LYS A 73 -22.03 -0.57 3.13
CA LYS A 73 -22.97 -1.69 3.16
C LYS A 73 -23.63 -1.81 4.54
N MET A 74 -22.87 -1.62 5.61
CA MET A 74 -23.33 -1.85 6.98
C MET A 74 -24.13 -0.68 7.54
N THR A 75 -23.76 0.56 7.19
CA THR A 75 -24.32 1.78 7.78
C THR A 75 -25.06 2.66 6.77
N GLY A 76 -24.90 2.41 5.47
CA GLY A 76 -25.39 3.30 4.41
C GLY A 76 -24.56 4.58 4.24
N VAL A 77 -23.55 4.80 5.08
CA VAL A 77 -22.74 6.03 5.09
C VAL A 77 -21.52 5.87 4.18
N GLY A 78 -21.26 6.88 3.36
CA GLY A 78 -20.03 7.02 2.58
C GLY A 78 -20.19 8.00 1.44
N TYR A 79 -19.10 8.27 0.72
CA TYR A 79 -19.05 9.31 -0.30
C TYR A 79 -18.27 8.83 -1.55
N PRO A 80 -18.78 8.97 -2.78
CA PRO A 80 -18.02 8.61 -3.98
C PRO A 80 -16.62 9.27 -3.99
N GLN A 81 -15.56 8.46 -4.04
CA GLN A 81 -14.23 8.91 -3.64
C GLN A 81 -13.69 10.07 -4.46
N LEU A 82 -13.90 10.04 -5.79
CA LEU A 82 -13.43 11.13 -6.65
C LEU A 82 -14.16 12.45 -6.34
N SER A 83 -15.45 12.40 -6.03
CA SER A 83 -16.23 13.58 -5.63
C SER A 83 -15.74 14.13 -4.29
N ALA A 84 -15.56 13.26 -3.28
CA ALA A 84 -15.01 13.67 -1.98
C ALA A 84 -13.62 14.32 -2.12
N VAL A 85 -12.75 13.75 -2.97
CA VAL A 85 -11.43 14.32 -3.26
C VAL A 85 -11.55 15.70 -3.88
N ILE A 86 -12.39 15.88 -4.89
CA ILE A 86 -12.57 17.19 -5.56
C ILE A 86 -13.05 18.24 -4.57
N GLU A 87 -14.07 17.92 -3.78
CA GLU A 87 -14.66 18.86 -2.82
C GLU A 87 -13.70 19.21 -1.67
N CYS A 88 -13.07 18.20 -1.06
CA CYS A 88 -12.12 18.43 0.03
C CYS A 88 -10.83 19.11 -0.45
N ALA A 89 -10.36 18.85 -1.68
CA ALA A 89 -9.17 19.49 -2.22
C ALA A 89 -9.40 20.98 -2.42
N ASP A 90 -10.54 21.37 -2.98
CA ASP A 90 -10.91 22.78 -3.17
C ASP A 90 -10.92 23.53 -1.83
N ALA A 91 -11.57 22.95 -0.82
CA ALA A 91 -11.64 23.49 0.53
C ALA A 91 -10.23 23.58 1.19
N ALA A 92 -9.45 22.51 1.13
CA ALA A 92 -8.12 22.48 1.73
C ALA A 92 -7.14 23.48 1.11
N HIS A 93 -7.08 23.50 -0.22
CA HIS A 93 -6.16 24.38 -0.95
C HIS A 93 -6.53 25.85 -0.79
N GLY A 94 -7.81 26.17 -0.60
CA GLY A 94 -8.32 27.52 -0.31
C GLY A 94 -7.75 28.13 0.97
N ILE A 95 -7.40 27.30 1.96
CA ILE A 95 -6.83 27.73 3.25
C ILE A 95 -5.38 27.28 3.47
N GLY A 96 -4.72 26.80 2.42
CA GLY A 96 -3.29 26.41 2.44
C GLY A 96 -3.00 25.02 3.02
N GLY A 97 -4.02 24.22 3.30
CA GLY A 97 -3.89 22.82 3.69
C GLY A 97 -3.65 21.89 2.50
N MET A 98 -3.38 20.62 2.79
CA MET A 98 -3.24 19.56 1.80
C MET A 98 -4.21 18.41 2.08
N ILE A 99 -4.47 17.56 1.08
CA ILE A 99 -5.25 16.34 1.29
C ILE A 99 -4.54 15.08 0.80
N ILE A 100 -4.90 13.94 1.39
CA ILE A 100 -4.55 12.62 0.89
C ILE A 100 -5.82 11.85 0.53
N SER A 101 -5.90 11.34 -0.70
CA SER A 101 -6.97 10.44 -1.13
C SER A 101 -6.74 9.05 -0.56
N ASP A 102 -7.58 8.60 0.36
CA ASP A 102 -7.44 7.32 1.06
C ASP A 102 -8.48 6.29 0.62
N GLY A 103 -8.00 5.28 -0.12
CA GLY A 103 -8.78 4.13 -0.55
C GLY A 103 -9.44 4.26 -1.92
N GLY A 104 -10.01 3.15 -2.39
CA GLY A 104 -10.74 3.07 -3.67
C GLY A 104 -9.90 2.88 -4.94
N CYS A 105 -8.59 3.16 -4.90
CA CYS A 105 -7.74 2.94 -6.06
C CYS A 105 -7.53 1.44 -6.33
N THR A 106 -7.75 1.02 -7.57
CA THR A 106 -7.55 -0.38 -8.01
C THR A 106 -6.52 -0.52 -9.12
N CYS A 107 -6.25 0.56 -9.85
CA CYS A 107 -5.28 0.63 -10.94
C CYS A 107 -4.53 1.98 -10.94
N SER A 108 -3.47 2.08 -11.74
CA SER A 108 -2.69 3.33 -11.91
C SER A 108 -3.55 4.50 -12.40
N GLY A 109 -4.54 4.24 -13.25
CA GLY A 109 -5.49 5.25 -13.72
C GLY A 109 -6.32 5.88 -12.60
N ASP A 110 -6.67 5.12 -11.56
CA ASP A 110 -7.41 5.67 -10.41
C ASP A 110 -6.54 6.60 -9.57
N VAL A 111 -5.25 6.26 -9.42
CA VAL A 111 -4.25 7.14 -8.78
C VAL A 111 -4.13 8.45 -9.57
N CYS A 112 -4.09 8.36 -10.91
CA CYS A 112 -4.08 9.54 -11.78
C CYS A 112 -5.33 10.40 -11.58
N LYS A 113 -6.52 9.79 -11.48
CA LYS A 113 -7.77 10.52 -11.20
C LYS A 113 -7.75 11.19 -9.83
N ALA A 114 -7.17 10.56 -8.81
CA ALA A 114 -7.06 11.16 -7.48
C ALA A 114 -6.21 12.45 -7.52
N PHE A 115 -5.05 12.43 -8.17
CA PHE A 115 -4.23 13.63 -8.38
C PHE A 115 -4.92 14.66 -9.28
N GLY A 116 -5.56 14.22 -10.37
CA GLY A 116 -6.35 15.08 -11.24
C GLY A 116 -7.54 15.72 -10.53
N GLY A 117 -8.08 15.06 -9.50
CA GLY A 117 -9.15 15.56 -8.63
C GLY A 117 -8.66 16.51 -7.55
N GLY A 118 -7.36 16.78 -7.42
CA GLY A 118 -6.83 17.73 -6.45
C GLY A 118 -6.10 17.12 -5.25
N ALA A 119 -5.99 15.80 -5.15
CA ALA A 119 -5.22 15.21 -4.04
C ALA A 119 -3.73 15.55 -4.14
N ASP A 120 -3.10 15.88 -3.01
CA ASP A 120 -1.64 16.08 -2.92
C ASP A 120 -0.89 14.75 -2.74
N PHE A 121 -1.59 13.78 -2.13
CA PHE A 121 -1.08 12.43 -1.88
C PHE A 121 -2.18 11.39 -2.14
N VAL A 122 -1.79 10.13 -2.31
CA VAL A 122 -2.71 8.99 -2.43
C VAL A 122 -2.26 7.87 -1.50
N MET A 123 -3.16 7.40 -0.62
CA MET A 123 -2.92 6.28 0.28
C MET A 123 -3.46 4.98 -0.32
N LEU A 124 -2.60 3.95 -0.38
CA LEU A 124 -2.90 2.68 -1.04
C LEU A 124 -2.79 1.50 -0.05
N GLY A 125 -3.90 0.83 0.21
CA GLY A 125 -3.92 -0.44 0.95
C GLY A 125 -3.96 -1.64 -0.01
N GLY A 126 -5.13 -1.89 -0.60
CA GLY A 126 -5.39 -3.09 -1.41
C GLY A 126 -4.46 -3.29 -2.61
N MET A 127 -4.00 -2.20 -3.25
CA MET A 127 -3.01 -2.29 -4.34
C MET A 127 -1.66 -2.85 -3.87
N LEU A 128 -1.29 -2.62 -2.60
CA LEU A 128 0.01 -2.99 -2.03
C LEU A 128 -0.03 -4.28 -1.21
N ALA A 129 -1.21 -4.73 -0.77
CA ALA A 129 -1.39 -5.87 0.14
C ALA A 129 -0.90 -7.24 -0.38
N GLY A 130 -0.74 -7.40 -1.69
CA GLY A 130 -0.34 -8.67 -2.31
C GLY A 130 1.16 -8.91 -2.43
N HIS A 131 2.00 -8.03 -1.89
CA HIS A 131 3.45 -8.02 -2.15
C HIS A 131 4.29 -8.62 -1.03
N ASP A 132 5.56 -8.91 -1.33
CA ASP A 132 6.53 -9.48 -0.40
C ASP A 132 6.68 -8.66 0.88
N GLU A 133 6.75 -7.34 0.72
CA GLU A 133 6.98 -6.34 1.76
C GLU A 133 5.73 -6.08 2.63
N SER A 134 4.59 -6.64 2.26
CA SER A 134 3.37 -6.54 3.06
C SER A 134 3.42 -7.49 4.28
N GLY A 135 2.85 -7.04 5.40
CA GLY A 135 2.79 -7.84 6.63
C GLY A 135 1.79 -9.01 6.62
N GLY A 136 1.11 -9.25 5.50
CA GLY A 136 0.16 -10.36 5.35
C GLY A 136 0.87 -11.72 5.25
N GLN A 137 0.26 -12.76 5.80
CA GLN A 137 0.78 -14.13 5.67
C GLN A 137 0.61 -14.63 4.23
N LEU A 138 1.61 -15.34 3.72
CA LEU A 138 1.57 -15.99 2.42
C LEU A 138 0.84 -17.33 2.54
N VAL A 139 -0.19 -17.54 1.73
CA VAL A 139 -1.07 -18.72 1.78
C VAL A 139 -1.11 -19.37 0.40
N HIS A 140 -0.87 -20.68 0.36
CA HIS A 140 -1.06 -21.49 -0.85
C HIS A 140 -2.47 -22.08 -0.87
N ASP A 141 -3.25 -21.77 -1.90
CA ASP A 141 -4.56 -22.39 -2.11
C ASP A 141 -4.41 -23.64 -2.99
N LEU A 142 -4.56 -24.81 -2.37
CA LEU A 142 -4.44 -26.11 -3.04
C LEU A 142 -5.51 -26.36 -4.11
N LYS A 143 -6.66 -25.66 -4.07
CA LYS A 143 -7.72 -25.86 -5.08
C LYS A 143 -7.44 -25.10 -6.37
N SER A 144 -6.86 -23.90 -6.26
CA SER A 144 -6.56 -23.05 -7.41
C SER A 144 -5.09 -23.11 -7.84
N GLU A 145 -4.23 -23.79 -7.06
CA GLU A 145 -2.77 -23.84 -7.20
C GLU A 145 -2.15 -22.45 -7.29
N LYS A 146 -2.73 -21.49 -6.56
CA LYS A 146 -2.32 -20.08 -6.55
C LYS A 146 -1.90 -19.65 -5.17
N TRP A 147 -0.98 -18.68 -5.16
CA TRP A 147 -0.48 -18.03 -3.95
C TRP A 147 -1.25 -16.74 -3.68
N TYR A 148 -1.52 -16.50 -2.40
CA TYR A 148 -2.27 -15.35 -1.90
C TYR A 148 -1.59 -14.76 -0.68
N LYS A 149 -1.86 -13.49 -0.40
CA LYS A 149 -1.53 -12.82 0.87
C LYS A 149 -2.82 -12.52 1.64
N GLU A 150 -2.79 -12.72 2.95
CA GLU A 150 -3.88 -12.30 3.83
C GLU A 150 -3.94 -10.77 3.94
N PHE A 151 -5.14 -10.22 3.84
CA PHE A 151 -5.38 -8.79 3.93
C PHE A 151 -6.71 -8.49 4.60
N TYR A 152 -6.75 -7.55 5.54
CA TYR A 152 -7.95 -7.24 6.30
C TYR A 152 -8.10 -5.74 6.55
N GLY A 153 -9.35 -5.29 6.69
CA GLY A 153 -9.65 -3.90 7.07
C GLY A 153 -9.42 -3.66 8.55
N MET A 154 -9.04 -2.43 8.93
CA MET A 154 -8.78 -2.08 10.34
C MET A 154 -10.01 -2.17 11.24
N SER A 155 -11.22 -2.10 10.66
CA SER A 155 -12.50 -2.31 11.37
C SER A 155 -13.03 -3.75 11.25
N SER A 156 -12.20 -4.72 10.84
CA SER A 156 -12.57 -6.14 10.78
C SER A 156 -12.45 -6.83 12.14
N ASP A 157 -13.17 -7.93 12.36
CA ASP A 157 -12.99 -8.78 13.54
C ASP A 157 -11.53 -9.18 13.76
N THR A 158 -10.80 -9.51 12.68
CA THR A 158 -9.37 -9.85 12.72
C THR A 158 -8.54 -8.70 13.31
N ALA A 159 -8.75 -7.48 12.83
CA ALA A 159 -8.02 -6.31 13.33
C ALA A 159 -8.42 -5.94 14.76
N MET A 160 -9.72 -5.93 15.06
CA MET A 160 -10.25 -5.54 16.36
C MET A 160 -9.84 -6.54 17.46
N ASN A 161 -9.86 -7.84 17.17
CA ASN A 161 -9.35 -8.86 18.09
C ASN A 161 -7.84 -8.69 18.35
N LYS A 162 -7.08 -8.35 17.30
CA LYS A 162 -5.62 -8.22 17.38
C LYS A 162 -5.15 -6.95 18.09
N TYR A 163 -5.84 -5.82 17.88
CA TYR A 163 -5.36 -4.50 18.30
C TYR A 163 -6.24 -3.82 19.37
N ALA A 164 -7.50 -4.22 19.51
CA ALA A 164 -8.47 -3.58 20.41
C ALA A 164 -9.09 -4.55 21.44
N GLY A 165 -8.62 -5.81 21.50
CA GLY A 165 -9.09 -6.80 22.48
C GLY A 165 -10.48 -7.38 22.19
N GLY A 166 -11.03 -7.15 21.00
CA GLY A 166 -12.34 -7.66 20.61
C GLY A 166 -13.20 -6.62 19.89
N VAL A 167 -14.28 -7.10 19.25
CA VAL A 167 -15.37 -6.23 18.82
C VAL A 167 -16.32 -6.04 20.01
N ALA A 168 -16.62 -4.79 20.35
CA ALA A 168 -17.59 -4.50 21.40
C ALA A 168 -18.96 -5.08 21.03
N ASN A 169 -19.65 -5.73 21.99
CA ASN A 169 -20.90 -6.48 21.74
C ASN A 169 -22.01 -5.68 21.05
N TYR A 170 -21.96 -4.34 21.10
CA TYR A 170 -22.94 -3.44 20.49
C TYR A 170 -22.51 -2.90 19.11
N ARG A 171 -21.35 -3.27 18.60
CA ARG A 171 -20.81 -2.79 17.31
C ARG A 171 -20.79 -3.91 16.26
N ALA A 172 -21.11 -3.55 15.03
CA ALA A 172 -20.89 -4.41 13.87
C ALA A 172 -19.48 -4.18 13.29
N SER A 173 -18.88 -5.23 12.72
CA SER A 173 -17.63 -5.11 11.97
C SER A 173 -17.84 -4.38 10.64
N GLU A 174 -17.10 -3.30 10.43
CA GLU A 174 -17.11 -2.48 9.20
C GLU A 174 -15.93 -2.79 8.27
N GLY A 175 -15.22 -3.88 8.56
CA GLY A 175 -14.17 -4.43 7.71
C GLY A 175 -14.39 -5.91 7.41
N LYS A 176 -13.75 -6.39 6.35
CA LYS A 176 -13.64 -7.82 6.03
C LYS A 176 -12.18 -8.26 5.95
N SER A 177 -11.97 -9.56 6.12
CA SER A 177 -10.70 -10.24 5.86
C SER A 177 -10.81 -10.99 4.54
N VAL A 178 -9.82 -10.85 3.68
CA VAL A 178 -9.77 -11.43 2.33
C VAL A 178 -8.39 -12.00 2.04
N LYS A 179 -8.31 -12.83 1.01
CA LYS A 179 -7.06 -13.26 0.39
C LYS A 179 -6.88 -12.48 -0.91
N VAL A 180 -5.77 -11.78 -1.06
CA VAL A 180 -5.43 -11.07 -2.30
C VAL A 180 -4.38 -11.87 -3.08
N PRO A 181 -4.42 -11.90 -4.42
CA PRO A 181 -3.42 -12.63 -5.20
C PRO A 181 -2.00 -12.16 -4.88
N TYR A 182 -1.07 -13.10 -4.76
CA TYR A 182 0.34 -12.80 -4.57
C TYR A 182 0.95 -12.16 -5.83
N ARG A 183 1.69 -11.06 -5.65
CA ARG A 183 2.20 -10.21 -6.74
C ARG A 183 3.73 -10.14 -6.82
N GLY A 184 4.46 -10.68 -5.85
CA GLY A 184 5.91 -10.56 -5.77
C GLY A 184 6.38 -9.24 -5.15
N PRO A 185 7.56 -8.74 -5.51
CA PRO A 185 8.12 -7.50 -4.95
C PRO A 185 7.28 -6.26 -5.32
N VAL A 186 7.10 -5.33 -4.37
CA VAL A 186 6.28 -4.12 -4.56
C VAL A 186 6.81 -3.19 -5.65
N GLY A 187 8.12 -3.24 -5.92
CA GLY A 187 8.79 -2.37 -6.88
C GLY A 187 8.15 -2.34 -8.27
N HIS A 188 7.65 -3.48 -8.76
CA HIS A 188 6.98 -3.54 -10.07
C HIS A 188 5.66 -2.74 -10.07
N THR A 189 4.81 -2.93 -9.06
CA THR A 189 3.55 -2.18 -8.92
C THR A 189 3.80 -0.69 -8.77
N ILE A 190 4.84 -0.29 -8.03
CA ILE A 190 5.22 1.13 -7.91
C ILE A 190 5.66 1.69 -9.27
N GLN A 191 6.46 0.93 -10.02
CA GLN A 191 6.88 1.35 -11.35
C GLN A 191 5.70 1.50 -12.32
N ASP A 192 4.69 0.62 -12.25
CA ASP A 192 3.46 0.72 -13.04
C ASP A 192 2.64 1.96 -12.68
N VAL A 193 2.52 2.28 -11.39
CA VAL A 193 1.85 3.52 -10.92
C VAL A 193 2.60 4.75 -11.41
N LEU A 194 3.92 4.79 -11.26
CA LEU A 194 4.76 5.91 -11.73
C LEU A 194 4.72 6.04 -13.25
N GLY A 195 4.70 4.92 -13.99
CA GLY A 195 4.53 4.90 -15.44
C GLY A 195 3.17 5.48 -15.86
N GLY A 196 2.09 5.04 -15.22
CA GLY A 196 0.75 5.56 -15.44
C GLY A 196 0.64 7.07 -15.19
N LEU A 197 1.24 7.56 -14.10
CA LEU A 197 1.27 8.99 -13.79
C LEU A 197 2.03 9.80 -14.85
N ARG A 198 3.21 9.35 -15.29
CA ARG A 198 3.98 10.03 -16.35
C ARG A 198 3.21 10.07 -17.67
N SER A 199 2.55 8.96 -18.03
CA SER A 199 1.69 8.89 -19.21
C SER A 199 0.50 9.85 -19.08
N CYS A 200 -0.18 9.87 -17.93
CA CYS A 200 -1.27 10.79 -17.65
C CYS A 200 -0.82 12.26 -17.78
N CYS A 201 0.30 12.63 -17.15
CA CYS A 201 0.90 13.95 -17.28
C CYS A 201 1.14 14.35 -18.75
N THR A 202 1.59 13.41 -19.58
CA THR A 202 1.79 13.66 -21.02
C THR A 202 0.46 13.98 -21.72
N TYR A 203 -0.59 13.19 -21.47
CA TYR A 203 -1.92 13.40 -22.08
C TYR A 203 -2.59 14.70 -21.65
N VAL A 204 -2.46 15.10 -20.37
CA VAL A 204 -3.04 16.36 -19.87
C VAL A 204 -2.11 17.57 -20.04
N GLY A 205 -0.91 17.37 -20.57
CA GLY A 205 0.11 18.41 -20.74
C GLY A 205 0.69 18.96 -19.44
N ALA A 206 0.71 18.19 -18.35
CA ALA A 206 1.30 18.58 -17.06
C ALA A 206 2.81 18.29 -17.03
N ARG A 207 3.62 19.26 -16.62
CA ARG A 207 5.09 19.09 -16.47
C ARG A 207 5.50 18.67 -15.06
N ALA A 208 4.61 18.87 -14.09
CA ALA A 208 4.78 18.47 -12.71
C ALA A 208 3.46 17.91 -12.17
N LEU A 209 3.55 17.02 -11.17
CA LEU A 209 2.37 16.39 -10.55
C LEU A 209 1.38 17.42 -10.01
N LYS A 210 1.87 18.53 -9.43
CA LYS A 210 1.05 19.63 -8.90
C LYS A 210 0.26 20.40 -9.96
N GLU A 211 0.57 20.19 -11.24
CA GLU A 211 -0.19 20.79 -12.34
C GLU A 211 -1.39 19.94 -12.79
N LEU A 212 -1.46 18.65 -12.41
CA LEU A 212 -2.51 17.74 -12.86
C LEU A 212 -3.90 18.26 -12.52
N SER A 213 -4.13 18.67 -11.27
CA SER A 213 -5.44 19.18 -10.84
C SER A 213 -5.87 20.45 -11.58
N LYS A 214 -4.92 21.29 -11.99
CA LYS A 214 -5.18 22.55 -12.70
C LYS A 214 -5.42 22.38 -14.20
N ARG A 215 -4.98 21.26 -14.77
CA ARG A 215 -5.05 20.97 -16.21
C ARG A 215 -6.06 19.89 -16.56
N THR A 216 -6.55 19.14 -15.57
CA THR A 216 -7.47 18.04 -15.80
C THR A 216 -8.90 18.54 -15.91
N THR A 217 -9.61 18.10 -16.94
CA THR A 217 -11.07 18.20 -17.03
C THR A 217 -11.62 16.78 -17.08
N PHE A 218 -12.56 16.48 -16.18
CA PHE A 218 -13.21 15.17 -16.15
C PHE A 218 -14.45 15.16 -17.02
N VAL A 219 -14.67 14.03 -17.70
CA VAL A 219 -15.92 13.72 -18.39
C VAL A 219 -16.52 12.49 -17.75
N ARG A 220 -17.79 12.56 -17.37
CA ARG A 220 -18.51 11.42 -16.78
C ARG A 220 -18.82 10.39 -17.88
N VAL A 221 -18.52 9.14 -17.60
CA VAL A 221 -18.77 8.01 -18.50
C VAL A 221 -19.59 6.94 -17.79
N THR A 222 -20.29 6.11 -18.56
CA THR A 222 -21.01 4.94 -18.03
C THR A 222 -20.07 3.76 -17.77
N GLN A 223 -18.97 3.66 -18.50
CA GLN A 223 -17.95 2.62 -18.35
C GLN A 223 -16.54 3.20 -18.53
N GLN A 224 -15.59 2.71 -17.72
CA GLN A 224 -14.19 3.15 -17.79
C GLN A 224 -13.41 2.49 -18.93
N LEU A 225 -13.72 1.23 -19.22
CA LEU A 225 -13.05 0.42 -20.23
C LEU A 225 -14.08 -0.13 -21.22
N ASN A 226 -13.62 -0.42 -22.43
CA ASN A 226 -14.36 -1.24 -23.38
C ASN A 226 -13.95 -2.71 -23.16
N PRO A 227 -14.79 -3.56 -22.52
CA PRO A 227 -14.40 -4.91 -22.16
C PRO A 227 -14.51 -5.91 -23.31
N VAL A 228 -14.93 -5.48 -24.52
CA VAL A 228 -15.15 -6.37 -25.67
C VAL A 228 -13.91 -7.22 -26.01
N PHE A 229 -12.70 -6.69 -25.73
CA PHE A 229 -11.44 -7.36 -26.04
C PHE A 229 -10.78 -8.05 -24.83
N ASP A 230 -11.39 -7.99 -23.64
CA ASP A 230 -10.82 -8.56 -22.41
C ASP A 230 -10.94 -10.10 -22.35
N HIS A 231 -11.72 -10.70 -23.27
CA HIS A 231 -11.91 -12.15 -23.39
C HIS A 231 -10.93 -12.83 -24.36
N ALA A 232 -9.93 -12.11 -24.88
CA ALA A 232 -8.84 -12.79 -25.58
C ALA A 232 -8.20 -13.80 -24.60
N PRO A 233 -8.01 -15.07 -25.00
CA PRO A 233 -7.37 -16.04 -24.13
C PRO A 233 -6.03 -15.48 -23.70
N ALA A 234 -5.86 -15.30 -22.39
CA ALA A 234 -4.59 -14.86 -21.83
C ALA A 234 -3.50 -15.80 -22.37
N ALA A 235 -2.40 -15.22 -22.87
CA ALA A 235 -1.23 -16.03 -23.16
C ALA A 235 -0.94 -16.89 -21.92
N PRO A 236 -0.67 -18.20 -22.07
CA PRO A 236 -0.48 -19.10 -20.94
C PRO A 236 0.58 -18.50 -20.02
N GLN A 237 0.15 -18.04 -18.85
CA GLN A 237 1.06 -17.55 -17.83
C GLN A 237 1.74 -18.79 -17.24
N ALA A 238 3.06 -18.86 -17.37
CA ALA A 238 3.83 -19.88 -16.69
C ALA A 238 3.48 -19.83 -15.18
N PRO A 239 3.31 -20.98 -14.51
CA PRO A 239 3.09 -21.00 -13.08
C PRO A 239 4.22 -20.20 -12.42
N LYS A 240 3.87 -19.11 -11.74
CA LYS A 240 4.86 -18.34 -10.97
C LYS A 240 5.38 -19.30 -9.91
N ALA A 241 6.66 -19.68 -10.04
CA ALA A 241 7.33 -20.51 -9.07
C ALA A 241 7.14 -19.89 -7.67
N PRO A 242 6.95 -20.70 -6.62
CA PRO A 242 6.89 -20.18 -5.26
C PRO A 242 8.16 -19.36 -4.99
N PRO A 243 8.06 -18.23 -4.27
CA PRO A 243 9.25 -17.46 -3.92
C PRO A 243 10.23 -18.36 -3.19
N GLN A 244 11.48 -18.35 -3.65
CA GLN A 244 12.56 -19.01 -2.92
C GLN A 244 12.71 -18.32 -1.55
N PRO A 245 12.95 -19.07 -0.46
CA PRO A 245 13.09 -18.47 0.86
C PRO A 245 14.17 -17.38 0.82
N THR A 246 13.85 -16.23 1.41
CA THR A 246 14.80 -15.13 1.52
C THR A 246 16.02 -15.60 2.32
N VAL A 247 17.19 -15.05 2.01
CA VAL A 247 18.46 -15.38 2.68
C VAL A 247 18.39 -15.18 4.22
N ALA A 248 17.45 -14.37 4.70
CA ALA A 248 17.15 -14.20 6.12
C ALA A 248 16.50 -15.45 6.75
N ALA A 249 15.51 -16.07 6.08
CA ALA A 249 14.86 -17.29 6.55
C ALA A 249 15.80 -18.52 6.51
N ALA A 250 16.74 -18.54 5.55
CA ALA A 250 17.77 -19.58 5.49
C ALA A 250 18.81 -19.50 6.63
N LYS A 251 18.96 -18.33 7.26
CA LYS A 251 19.84 -18.14 8.42
C LYS A 251 19.20 -18.64 9.71
N GLU A 252 17.91 -18.38 9.93
CA GLU A 252 17.17 -18.91 11.09
C GLU A 252 17.06 -20.44 11.06
N ALA A 253 16.86 -21.05 9.88
CA ALA A 253 16.82 -22.51 9.75
C ALA A 253 18.18 -23.20 10.02
N ARG A 254 19.30 -22.47 9.85
CA ARG A 254 20.65 -22.99 10.14
C ARG A 254 21.05 -22.88 11.60
N GLU A 255 20.41 -22.00 12.37
CA GLU A 255 20.65 -21.84 13.81
C GLU A 255 19.88 -22.87 14.64
N THR A 256 18.90 -23.57 14.06
CA THR A 256 18.13 -24.65 14.73
C THR A 256 18.70 -26.06 14.55
N GLU A 257 19.79 -26.24 13.81
CA GLU A 257 20.41 -27.56 13.52
C GLU A 257 21.77 -27.79 14.24
N SER A 258 22.07 -27.10 15.36
CA SER A 258 23.36 -27.28 16.05
C SER A 258 23.40 -28.30 17.20
N ASP A 259 22.30 -28.99 17.53
CA ASP A 259 22.30 -30.02 18.59
C ASP A 259 22.13 -31.44 18.00
N GLY A 260 23.21 -31.94 17.41
CA GLY A 260 23.37 -33.34 17.03
C GLY A 260 24.50 -34.01 17.83
N PRO A 261 24.38 -35.30 18.22
CA PRO A 261 25.32 -35.95 19.12
C PRO A 261 26.70 -36.16 18.49
N PRO A 262 27.78 -36.22 19.30
CA PRO A 262 29.14 -36.22 18.77
C PRO A 262 29.45 -37.53 18.03
N SER A 263 30.00 -37.40 16.83
CA SER A 263 30.49 -38.52 16.01
C SER A 263 31.82 -39.07 16.56
N PRO A 264 32.06 -40.39 16.48
CA PRO A 264 33.27 -41.00 17.04
C PRO A 264 34.49 -40.77 16.14
N LYS A 265 35.63 -40.51 16.80
CA LYS A 265 36.96 -40.38 16.18
C LYS A 265 37.31 -41.65 15.39
N ARG A 266 37.75 -41.48 14.14
CA ARG A 266 38.56 -42.48 13.43
C ARG A 266 39.80 -41.88 12.76
N SER A 267 40.80 -42.73 12.75
CA SER A 267 42.24 -42.56 12.58
C SER A 267 42.69 -42.04 11.22
N ARG A 268 43.83 -41.32 11.27
CA ARG A 268 44.71 -41.01 10.14
C ARG A 268 45.18 -42.29 9.44
N ALA A 269 45.21 -42.25 8.11
CA ALA A 269 46.12 -43.05 7.29
C ALA A 269 46.58 -42.20 6.10
N ASP A 270 47.89 -42.12 5.96
CA ASP A 270 48.62 -41.51 4.85
C ASP A 270 48.32 -42.21 3.51
N SER A 271 48.37 -41.45 2.41
CA SER A 271 49.13 -41.86 1.21
C SER A 271 49.24 -40.73 0.18
N SER A 272 50.51 -40.40 -0.06
CA SER A 272 51.17 -39.84 -1.24
C SER A 272 50.45 -39.87 -2.61
N GLY A 273 50.60 -38.79 -3.40
CA GLY A 273 50.47 -38.83 -4.86
C GLY A 273 50.58 -37.45 -5.54
N SER A 274 51.72 -37.21 -6.20
CA SER A 274 52.24 -35.98 -6.83
C SER A 274 51.39 -35.28 -7.94
N PRO A 275 51.78 -34.03 -8.34
CA PRO A 275 50.96 -33.09 -9.12
C PRO A 275 51.32 -33.06 -10.62
N ARG A 276 50.40 -32.56 -11.47
CA ARG A 276 50.75 -32.06 -12.81
C ARG A 276 49.95 -30.82 -13.20
N HIS A 277 50.72 -29.78 -13.58
CA HIS A 277 50.55 -28.82 -14.68
C HIS A 277 49.23 -28.89 -15.47
N GLY A 278 48.54 -27.81 -15.81
CA GLY A 278 48.96 -26.44 -16.08
C GLY A 278 48.30 -26.02 -17.40
N HIS A 279 47.65 -24.85 -17.45
CA HIS A 279 47.74 -23.89 -18.57
C HIS A 279 46.73 -22.75 -18.40
N ARG A 280 47.28 -21.54 -18.46
CA ARG A 280 46.60 -20.28 -18.71
C ARG A 280 46.01 -20.27 -20.11
N HIS A 281 44.88 -19.59 -20.31
CA HIS A 281 44.73 -18.68 -21.44
C HIS A 281 43.71 -17.58 -21.12
N ASP A 282 44.23 -16.36 -21.06
CA ASP A 282 43.53 -15.10 -21.27
C ASP A 282 43.00 -15.03 -22.71
N SER A 283 41.80 -14.46 -22.90
CA SER A 283 41.54 -13.57 -24.03
C SER A 283 40.33 -12.66 -23.78
N THR A 284 40.65 -11.37 -23.83
CA THR A 284 39.86 -10.14 -23.80
C THR A 284 38.82 -9.99 -24.94
N SER A 285 37.65 -9.41 -24.60
CA SER A 285 36.83 -8.31 -25.24
C SER A 285 36.70 -8.19 -26.79
N PRO A 286 35.76 -7.38 -27.39
CA PRO A 286 34.84 -6.40 -26.79
C PRO A 286 33.40 -6.28 -27.37
N ARG A 287 32.58 -5.57 -26.57
CA ARG A 287 31.55 -4.55 -26.89
C ARG A 287 31.00 -4.46 -28.33
N HIS A 288 29.66 -4.44 -28.44
CA HIS A 288 28.96 -3.52 -29.34
C HIS A 288 27.71 -2.96 -28.66
N ARG A 289 27.58 -1.62 -28.72
CA ARG A 289 26.38 -0.84 -28.40
C ARG A 289 25.55 -0.69 -29.67
N HIS A 290 24.23 -0.78 -29.54
CA HIS A 290 23.25 0.09 -30.17
C HIS A 290 22.07 0.25 -29.21
#